data_AF-A0A1E7NE35-F1
#
_entry.id   AF-A0A1E7NE35-F1
#
_cell.length_a   1.000
_cell.length_b   1.000
_cell.length_c   1.000
_cell.angle_alpha   90.00
_cell.angle_beta   90.00
_cell.angle_gamma   90.00
#
_symmetry.space_group_name_H-M   'P 1'
#
loop_
_entity.id
_entity.type
_entity.pdbx_description
1 polymer ?
#
loop_
_entity_poly.entity_id
_entity_poly.type
_entity_poly.pdbx_seq_one_letter_code
_entity_poly.pdbx_strand_id
1 'polypeptide(L)'
;MGMASATVYLADVQEDELVPLPRPGGGDGGGGGALAIEGTVAGWAYRTMSLRLSRRRPLSAWLPLVDGIARIGVLQVVAEQVTPAVLDGAVRLAAVTALTVVSKSGFSDLCSRTARRRPMTTA
;
A
#
# COMPACT_ATOMS: atom_id res chain seq x y z
N MET A 1 16.54 10.68 -6.76
CA MET A 1 15.93 9.90 -5.67
C MET A 1 16.62 8.56 -5.61
N GLY A 2 17.41 8.24 -4.59
CA GLY A 2 18.16 6.98 -4.47
C GLY A 2 17.29 5.75 -4.14
N MET A 3 16.06 5.70 -4.66
CA MET A 3 15.11 4.61 -4.46
C MET A 3 15.20 3.65 -5.65
N ALA A 4 15.39 2.36 -5.37
CA ALA A 4 15.48 1.31 -6.39
C ALA A 4 14.08 0.83 -6.83
N SER A 5 13.16 0.69 -5.89
CA SER A 5 11.77 0.34 -6.20
C SER A 5 10.79 0.84 -5.14
N ALA A 6 9.52 0.91 -5.53
CA ALA A 6 8.41 1.23 -4.66
C ALA A 6 7.24 0.29 -4.96
N THR A 7 6.69 -0.34 -3.92
CA THR A 7 5.57 -1.29 -4.01
C THR A 7 4.52 -0.92 -2.99
N VAL A 8 3.28 -0.76 -3.45
CA VAL A 8 2.12 -0.47 -2.60
C VAL A 8 1.46 -1.79 -2.24
N TYR A 9 1.16 -1.98 -0.97
CA TYR A 9 0.33 -3.08 -0.49
C TYR A 9 -0.91 -2.48 0.19
N LEU A 10 -2.09 -2.99 -0.13
CA LEU A 10 -3.35 -2.60 0.50
C LEU A 10 -3.79 -3.68 1.47
N ALA A 11 -4.40 -3.30 2.59
CA ALA A 11 -5.05 -4.28 3.45
C ALA A 11 -6.21 -4.95 2.69
N ASP A 12 -6.35 -6.26 2.87
CA ASP A 12 -7.56 -6.95 2.47
C ASP A 12 -8.75 -6.55 3.36
N VAL A 13 -9.96 -6.99 3.00
CA VAL A 13 -11.18 -6.59 3.71
C VAL A 13 -11.19 -7.10 5.16
N GLN A 14 -10.53 -8.24 5.40
CA GLN A 14 -10.44 -8.87 6.70
C GLN A 14 -9.34 -8.26 7.58
N GLU A 15 -8.47 -7.40 7.04
CA GLU A 15 -7.27 -6.87 7.70
C GLU A 15 -6.31 -7.97 8.21
N ASP A 16 -6.24 -9.09 7.50
CA ASP A 16 -5.33 -10.21 7.80
C ASP A 16 -4.07 -10.18 6.92
N GLU A 17 -4.20 -9.66 5.69
CA GLU A 17 -3.12 -9.63 4.70
C GLU A 17 -2.94 -8.24 4.05
N LEU A 18 -1.71 -7.96 3.65
CA LEU A 18 -1.31 -6.83 2.82
C LEU A 18 -1.06 -7.32 1.41
N VAL A 19 -1.96 -6.99 0.49
CA VAL A 19 -1.98 -7.46 -0.90
C VAL A 19 -1.30 -6.43 -1.81
N PRO A 20 -0.31 -6.82 -2.62
CA PRO A 20 0.38 -5.90 -3.52
C PRO A 20 -0.56 -5.33 -4.59
N LEU A 21 -0.46 -4.04 -4.88
CA LEU A 21 -1.08 -3.47 -6.06
C LEU A 21 -0.36 -3.95 -7.33
N PRO A 22 -1.10 -4.43 -8.35
CA PRO A 22 -0.51 -4.82 -9.62
C PRO A 22 0.22 -3.65 -10.28
N ARG A 23 1.45 -3.89 -10.77
CA ARG A 23 2.19 -2.88 -11.54
C ARG A 23 1.79 -2.95 -13.02
N PRO A 24 1.47 -1.83 -13.67
CA PRO A 24 1.24 -1.80 -15.12
C PRO A 24 2.49 -2.31 -15.85
N GLY A 25 2.33 -3.29 -16.75
CA GLY A 25 3.40 -3.81 -17.61
C GLY A 25 4.37 -4.79 -16.95
N GLY A 26 4.14 -5.22 -15.71
CA GLY A 26 4.84 -6.36 -15.11
C GLY A 26 3.95 -7.59 -15.11
N GLY A 27 4.43 -8.73 -15.62
CA GLY A 27 3.83 -10.02 -15.29
C GLY A 27 3.89 -10.28 -13.78
N ASP A 28 3.23 -11.34 -13.32
CA ASP A 28 2.97 -11.72 -11.92
C ASP A 28 4.18 -11.73 -10.95
N GLY A 29 5.41 -11.42 -11.39
CA GLY A 29 6.66 -11.46 -10.62
C GLY A 29 7.26 -10.11 -10.19
N GLY A 30 6.59 -8.97 -10.38
CA GLY A 30 7.15 -7.65 -10.03
C GLY A 30 6.83 -7.11 -8.63
N GLY A 31 5.70 -7.53 -8.05
CA GLY A 31 5.31 -7.24 -6.67
C GLY A 31 5.49 -8.49 -5.81
N GLY A 32 6.06 -8.37 -4.61
CA GLY A 32 6.08 -9.49 -3.67
C GLY A 32 4.66 -9.97 -3.40
N GLY A 33 4.46 -11.27 -3.15
CA GLY A 33 3.15 -11.83 -2.82
C GLY A 33 2.50 -11.17 -1.60
N ALA A 34 1.25 -11.53 -1.31
CA ALA A 34 0.55 -11.05 -0.13
C ALA A 34 1.39 -11.30 1.15
N LEU A 35 1.36 -10.34 2.06
CA LEU A 35 2.13 -10.38 3.31
C LEU A 35 1.15 -10.44 4.48
N ALA A 36 1.31 -11.42 5.37
CA ALA A 36 0.54 -11.44 6.61
C ALA A 36 0.74 -10.14 7.39
N ILE A 37 -0.32 -9.61 7.98
CA ILE A 37 -0.22 -8.46 8.88
C ILE A 37 0.49 -8.91 10.16
N GLU A 38 0.04 -10.00 10.78
CA GLU A 38 0.69 -10.51 11.97
C GLU A 38 2.09 -11.08 11.70
N GLY A 39 3.01 -10.84 12.63
CA GLY A 39 4.39 -11.36 12.56
C GLY A 39 5.31 -10.75 11.50
N THR A 40 4.87 -9.78 10.67
CA THR A 40 5.72 -9.18 9.63
C THR A 40 6.12 -7.73 9.94
N VAL A 41 7.22 -7.28 9.32
CA VAL A 41 7.68 -5.87 9.41
C VAL A 41 6.69 -4.91 8.73
N ALA A 42 6.09 -5.36 7.61
CA ALA A 42 5.07 -4.63 6.89
C ALA A 42 3.82 -4.42 7.75
N GLY A 43 3.30 -5.50 8.34
CA GLY A 43 2.15 -5.43 9.22
C GLY A 43 2.40 -4.67 10.53
N TRP A 44 3.64 -4.68 11.04
CA TRP A 44 4.00 -3.79 12.15
C TRP A 44 3.85 -2.31 11.76
N ALA A 45 4.35 -1.91 10.58
CA ALA A 45 4.22 -0.54 10.09
C ALA A 45 2.74 -0.15 9.88
N TYR A 46 1.95 -1.07 9.34
CA TYR A 46 0.50 -0.93 9.19
C TYR A 46 -0.21 -0.70 10.53
N ARG A 47 -0.08 -1.64 11.49
CA ARG A 47 -0.79 -1.59 12.77
C ARG A 47 -0.41 -0.39 13.64
N THR A 48 0.86 0.00 13.60
CA THR A 48 1.41 1.09 14.43
C THR A 48 1.34 2.45 13.75
N MET A 49 0.93 2.51 12.47
CA MET A 49 0.97 3.73 11.65
C MET A 49 2.33 4.43 11.73
N SER A 50 3.40 3.65 11.76
CA SER A 50 4.76 4.16 11.99
C SER A 50 5.73 3.62 10.94
N LEU A 51 6.66 4.48 10.51
CA LEU A 51 7.71 4.08 9.59
C LEU A 51 8.61 3.01 10.23
N ARG A 52 8.90 1.95 9.47
CA ARG A 52 9.82 0.90 9.90
C ARG A 52 10.85 0.55 8.84
N LEU A 53 12.11 0.49 9.25
CA LEU A 53 13.18 -0.02 8.40
C LEU A 53 13.31 -1.54 8.58
N SER A 54 13.43 -2.25 7.46
CA SER A 54 13.92 -3.62 7.45
C SER A 54 15.38 -3.64 7.90
N ARG A 55 15.72 -4.62 8.73
CA ARG A 55 17.09 -4.88 9.18
C ARG A 55 17.88 -5.76 8.21
N ARG A 56 17.21 -6.38 7.22
CA ARG A 56 17.83 -7.27 6.23
C ARG A 56 17.97 -6.55 4.89
N ARG A 57 19.03 -6.87 4.14
CA ARG A 57 19.20 -6.40 2.77
C ARG A 57 18.28 -7.17 1.80
N PRO A 58 17.79 -6.54 0.72
CA PRO A 58 17.97 -5.12 0.40
C PRO A 58 17.26 -4.22 1.43
N LEU A 59 17.84 -3.05 1.72
CA LEU A 59 17.27 -2.16 2.73
C LEU A 59 15.92 -1.67 2.24
N SER A 60 14.90 -1.80 3.09
CA SER A 60 13.55 -1.33 2.76
C SER A 60 12.98 -0.48 3.89
N ALA A 61 12.37 0.65 3.52
CA ALA A 61 11.50 1.41 4.39
C ALA A 61 10.05 0.98 4.15
N TRP A 62 9.33 0.70 5.22
CA TRP A 62 7.91 0.41 5.23
C TRP A 62 7.20 1.60 5.83
N LEU A 63 6.35 2.25 5.05
CA LEU A 63 5.63 3.45 5.44
C LEU A 63 4.13 3.16 5.45
N PRO A 64 3.40 3.57 6.48
CA PRO A 64 1.96 3.38 6.52
C PRO A 64 1.28 4.28 5.48
N LEU A 65 0.22 3.77 4.87
CA LEU A 65 -0.73 4.55 4.08
C LEU A 65 -1.98 4.73 4.93
N VAL A 66 -2.28 5.98 5.30
CA VAL A 66 -3.33 6.31 6.27
C VAL A 66 -4.21 7.42 5.70
N ASP A 67 -5.51 7.34 5.95
CA ASP A 67 -6.48 8.44 5.77
C ASP A 67 -7.14 8.77 7.10
N GLY A 68 -6.73 9.89 7.71
CA GLY A 68 -7.09 10.23 9.08
C GLY A 68 -6.61 9.16 10.07
N ILE A 69 -7.55 8.36 10.58
CA ILE A 69 -7.29 7.23 11.49
C ILE A 69 -7.43 5.86 10.79
N ALA A 70 -7.88 5.84 9.54
CA ALA A 70 -8.10 4.61 8.79
C ALA A 70 -6.77 4.14 8.18
N ARG A 71 -6.43 2.88 8.39
CA ARG A 71 -5.27 2.25 7.76
C ARG A 71 -5.68 1.71 6.40
N ILE A 72 -4.99 2.15 5.36
CA ILE A 72 -5.26 1.73 3.99
C ILE A 72 -4.33 0.59 3.58
N GLY A 73 -3.09 0.63 4.09
CA GLY A 73 -2.05 -0.32 3.71
C GLY A 73 -0.65 0.20 4.03
N VAL A 74 0.34 -0.21 3.24
CA VAL A 74 1.73 0.22 3.38
C VAL A 74 2.41 0.45 2.03
N LEU A 75 3.39 1.34 2.02
CA LEU A 75 4.35 1.52 0.94
C LEU A 75 5.69 0.90 1.35
N GLN A 76 6.18 -0.04 0.55
CA GLN A 76 7.56 -0.51 0.61
C GLN A 76 8.40 0.34 -0.34
N VAL A 77 9.47 0.95 0.17
CA VAL A 77 10.50 1.59 -0.64
C VAL A 77 11.80 0.82 -0.44
N VAL A 78 12.37 0.29 -1.52
CA VAL A 78 13.68 -0.38 -1.51
C VAL A 78 14.74 0.61 -1.97
N ALA A 79 15.86 0.65 -1.25
CA ALA A 79 17.00 1.51 -1.59
C ALA A 79 18.32 0.80 -1.26
N GLU A 80 19.39 1.15 -1.97
CA GLU A 80 20.74 0.64 -1.65
C GLU A 80 21.26 1.20 -0.33
N GLN A 81 20.92 2.48 -0.07
CA GLN A 81 21.25 3.22 1.15
C GLN A 81 20.02 3.98 1.64
N VAL A 82 19.78 3.92 2.95
CA VAL A 82 18.72 4.69 3.60
C VAL A 82 19.34 5.96 4.17
N THR A 83 19.18 7.07 3.44
CA THR A 83 19.62 8.40 3.88
C THR A 83 18.41 9.24 4.29
N PRO A 84 18.59 10.34 5.06
CA PRO A 84 17.49 11.24 5.40
C PRO A 84 16.71 11.73 4.18
N ALA A 85 17.40 12.11 3.09
CA ALA A 85 16.75 12.55 1.86
C ALA A 85 15.91 11.46 1.18
N VAL A 86 16.34 10.19 1.24
CA VAL A 86 15.55 9.05 0.74
C VAL A 86 14.30 8.86 1.60
N LEU A 87 14.42 8.97 2.92
CA LEU A 87 13.28 8.85 3.84
C LEU A 87 12.26 9.98 3.65
N ASP A 88 12.73 11.23 3.54
CA ASP A 88 11.85 12.38 3.28
C ASP A 88 11.09 12.20 1.96
N GLY A 89 11.78 11.73 0.92
CA GLY A 89 11.17 11.39 -0.36
C GLY A 89 10.13 10.27 -0.25
N ALA A 90 10.45 9.21 0.51
CA ALA A 90 9.56 8.08 0.73
C ALA A 90 8.30 8.48 1.51
N VAL A 91 8.42 9.34 2.54
CA VAL A 91 7.28 9.86 3.31
C VAL A 91 6.35 10.67 2.42
N ARG A 92 6.90 11.55 1.57
CA ARG A 92 6.10 12.33 0.60
C ARG A 92 5.41 11.43 -0.41
N LEU A 93 6.11 10.40 -0.90
CA LEU A 93 5.54 9.42 -1.82
C LEU A 93 4.40 8.64 -1.17
N ALA A 94 4.55 8.21 0.09
CA ALA A 94 3.51 7.53 0.85
C ALA A 94 2.25 8.42 1.00
N ALA A 95 2.42 9.70 1.34
CA ALA A 95 1.31 10.64 1.49
C ALA A 95 0.52 10.82 0.17
N VAL A 96 1.21 11.07 -0.94
CA VAL A 96 0.55 11.22 -2.26
C VAL A 96 -0.09 9.90 -2.71
N THR A 97 0.54 8.77 -2.42
CA THR A 97 0.00 7.44 -2.73
C THR A 97 -1.30 7.18 -1.97
N ALA A 98 -1.33 7.45 -0.66
CA ALA A 98 -2.53 7.29 0.16
C ALA A 98 -3.69 8.13 -0.40
N LEU A 99 -3.44 9.41 -0.69
CA LEU A 99 -4.43 10.30 -1.28
C LEU A 99 -4.96 9.79 -2.63
N THR A 100 -4.07 9.28 -3.47
CA THR A 100 -4.43 8.74 -4.80
C THR A 100 -5.29 7.49 -4.67
N VAL A 101 -4.93 6.57 -3.76
CA VAL A 101 -5.70 5.34 -3.50
C VAL A 101 -7.09 5.71 -3.01
N VAL A 102 -7.22 6.56 -1.99
CA VAL A 102 -8.52 6.99 -1.44
C VAL A 102 -9.40 7.64 -2.50
N SER A 103 -8.82 8.54 -3.30
CA SER A 103 -9.54 9.23 -4.38
C SER A 103 -10.10 8.25 -5.42
N LYS A 104 -9.32 7.22 -5.77
CA LYS A 104 -9.74 6.20 -6.74
C LYS A 104 -10.73 5.20 -6.16
N SER A 105 -10.54 4.76 -4.92
CA SER A 105 -11.45 3.83 -4.24
C SER A 105 -12.83 4.46 -4.06
N GLY A 106 -12.89 5.70 -3.56
CA GLY A 106 -14.15 6.44 -3.43
C GLY A 106 -14.86 6.61 -4.78
N PHE A 107 -14.11 6.91 -5.85
CA PHE A 107 -14.66 6.97 -7.21
C PHE A 107 -15.19 5.61 -7.68
N SER A 108 -14.44 4.52 -7.46
CA SER A 108 -14.83 3.15 -7.81
C SER A 108 -16.10 2.71 -7.07
N ASP A 109 -16.21 3.00 -5.78
CA ASP A 109 -17.38 2.69 -4.95
C ASP A 109 -18.61 3.49 -5.37
N LEU A 110 -18.43 4.77 -5.70
CA LEU A 110 -19.50 5.61 -6.24
C LEU A 110 -19.97 5.10 -7.59
N CYS A 111 -19.06 4.75 -8.50
CA CYS A 111 -19.40 4.18 -9.79
C CYS A 111 -20.12 2.84 -9.65
N SER A 112 -19.61 1.91 -8.83
CA SER A 112 -20.24 0.60 -8.60
C SER A 112 -21.64 0.74 -7.95
N ARG A 113 -21.80 1.65 -6.99
CA ARG A 113 -23.10 1.96 -6.38
C ARG A 113 -24.08 2.57 -7.36
N THR A 114 -23.62 3.43 -8.26
CA THR A 114 -24.47 4.09 -9.27
C THR A 114 -24.85 3.12 -10.40
N ALA A 115 -23.96 2.19 -10.76
CA ALA A 115 -24.20 1.14 -11.75
C ALA A 115 -25.20 0.06 -11.29
N ARG A 116 -25.47 -0.07 -9.97
CA ARG A 116 -26.54 -0.94 -9.41
C ARG A 116 -27.97 -0.43 -9.61
N ARG A 117 -28.21 0.48 -10.57
CA ARG A 117 -29.56 0.94 -10.97
C ARG A 117 -30.15 0.15 -12.14
N ARG A 118 -30.02 -1.18 -12.12
CA ARG A 118 -30.90 -2.07 -12.92
C ARG A 118 -31.51 -3.08 -11.95
N PRO A 119 -32.84 -3.26 -11.93
CA PRO A 119 -33.46 -4.13 -10.93
C PRO A 119 -32.92 -5.55 -11.13
N MET A 120 -32.39 -6.14 -10.07
CA MET A 120 -32.30 -7.60 -10.01
C MET A 120 -33.72 -8.10 -9.81
N THR A 121 -34.39 -8.41 -10.92
CA THR A 121 -35.54 -9.30 -10.88
C THR A 121 -35.01 -10.69 -10.55
N THR A 122 -35.08 -11.08 -9.29
CA THR A 122 -35.12 -12.49 -8.92
C THR A 122 -36.56 -12.94 -9.12
N ALA A 123 -36.78 -13.72 -10.16
CA ALA A 123 -37.99 -14.52 -10.35
C ALA A 123 -38.01 -15.69 -9.35
#